data_AF-A0A2G9TAW3-F1
#
_entry.id   AF-A0A2G9TAW3-F1
#
_cell.length_a   1.000
_cell.length_b   1.000
_cell.length_c   1.000
_cell.angle_alpha   90.00
_cell.angle_beta   90.00
_cell.angle_gamma   90.00
#
_symmetry.space_group_name_H-M   'P 1'
#
loop_
_entity.id
_entity.type
_entity.pdbx_description
1 polymer ?
#
loop_
_entity_poly.entity_id
_entity_poly.type
_entity_poly.pdbx_seq_one_letter_code
_entity_poly.pdbx_strand_id
1 'polypeptide(L)' 'MYWKHILVGDFVHISNEQDIPADVLFLRSSDENGTCFVETCNLDGETSLKQRLVPRHYMPFSQ' A
#
# COMPACT_ATOMS: atom_id res chain seq x y z
N MET A 1 14.58 -8.58 2.17
CA MET A 1 14.51 -8.07 3.57
C MET A 1 13.50 -8.94 4.31
N TYR A 2 13.77 -9.33 5.55
CA TYR A 2 12.80 -10.09 6.36
C TYR A 2 11.81 -9.12 7.02
N TRP A 3 10.54 -9.52 7.19
CA TRP A 3 9.49 -8.66 7.77
C TRP A 3 9.85 -8.15 9.17
N LYS A 4 10.49 -8.98 9.98
CA LYS A 4 10.97 -8.62 11.32
C LYS A 4 12.00 -7.48 11.36
N HIS A 5 12.51 -7.02 10.21
CA HIS A 5 13.45 -5.91 10.13
C HIS A 5 12.80 -4.61 9.65
N ILE A 6 11.49 -4.60 9.35
CA ILE A 6 10.78 -3.39 8.94
C ILE A 6 10.48 -2.54 10.18
N LEU A 7 10.83 -1.26 10.11
CA LEU A 7 10.59 -0.25 11.14
C LEU A 7 9.59 0.81 10.67
N VAL A 8 8.95 1.50 11.61
CA VAL A 8 8.05 2.62 11.30
C VAL A 8 8.84 3.72 10.57
N GLY A 9 8.36 4.11 9.40
CA GLY A 9 9.01 5.09 8.53
C GLY A 9 9.81 4.48 7.37
N ASP A 10 9.98 3.16 7.32
CA ASP A 10 10.64 2.49 6.20
C ASP A 10 9.81 2.59 4.91
N PHE A 11 10.51 2.83 3.80
CA PHE A 11 9.92 2.70 2.47
C PHE A 11 9.97 1.23 2.05
N VAL A 12 8.79 0.67 1.77
CA VAL A 12 8.66 -0.70 1.29
C VAL A 12 8.13 -0.71 -0.14
N HIS A 13 8.74 -1.54 -0.99
CA HIS A 13 8.21 -1.87 -2.30
C HIS A 13 7.47 -3.20 -2.20
N ILE A 14 6.23 -3.22 -2.68
CA ILE A 14 5.37 -4.40 -2.69
C ILE A 14 5.07 -4.71 -4.16
N SER A 15 5.49 -5.88 -4.62
CA SER A 15 5.22 -6.35 -5.97
C SER A 15 3.84 -7.03 -6.05
N ASN A 16 3.36 -7.27 -7.28
CA ASN A 16 2.11 -8.00 -7.49
C ASN A 16 2.17 -9.37 -6.79
N GLU A 17 1.05 -9.82 -6.23
CA GLU A 17 0.92 -11.10 -5.50
C GLU A 17 1.82 -11.23 -4.25
N GLN A 18 2.38 -10.12 -3.75
CA GLN A 18 3.13 -10.12 -2.50
C GLN A 18 2.26 -9.68 -1.32
N ASP A 19 2.35 -10.42 -0.22
CA ASP A 19 1.73 -10.05 1.04
C ASP A 19 2.26 -8.71 1.57
N ILE A 20 1.34 -7.91 2.12
CA ILE A 20 1.63 -6.64 2.78
C ILE A 20 2.14 -6.95 4.20
N PRO A 21 3.38 -6.56 4.56
CA PRO A 21 4.05 -7.05 5.77
C PRO A 21 3.62 -6.36 7.07
N ALA A 22 2.95 -5.20 6.98
CA ALA A 22 2.49 -4.37 8.09
C ALA A 22 1.44 -3.38 7.59
N ASP A 23 0.82 -2.60 8.47
CA ASP A 23 -0.01 -1.47 8.05
C ASP A 23 0.86 -0.41 7.34
N VAL A 24 0.49 -0.05 6.12
CA VAL A 24 1.26 0.86 5.27
C VAL A 24 0.40 1.98 4.69
N LEU A 25 1.04 3.10 4.37
CA LEU A 25 0.46 4.15 3.54
C LEU A 25 0.91 3.96 2.09
N PHE A 26 -0.03 3.87 1.16
CA PHE A 26 0.32 3.80 -0.26
C PHE A 26 0.74 5.16 -0.80
N LEU A 27 1.99 5.27 -1.24
CA LEU A 27 2.59 6.52 -1.72
C LEU A 27 2.70 6.60 -3.25
N ARG A 28 2.77 5.44 -3.92
CA ARG A 28 2.91 5.31 -5.37
C ARG A 28 2.31 3.98 -5.83
N SER A 29 1.68 3.98 -7.01
CA SER A 29 1.29 2.77 -7.73
C SER A 29 2.08 2.64 -9.04
N SER A 30 2.17 1.43 -9.57
CA SER A 30 2.64 1.19 -10.95
C SER A 30 1.60 1.57 -12.00
N ASP A 31 0.32 1.62 -11.62
CA ASP A 31 -0.75 2.16 -12.47
C ASP A 31 -0.63 3.68 -12.60
N GLU A 32 -0.73 4.19 -13.83
CA GLU A 32 -0.57 5.61 -14.15
C GLU A 32 -1.64 6.49 -13.50
N ASN A 33 -2.83 5.94 -13.23
CA ASN A 33 -3.90 6.68 -12.56
C ASN A 33 -3.72 6.74 -11.03
N GLY A 34 -2.73 6.02 -10.50
CA GLY A 34 -2.47 5.93 -9.07
C GLY A 34 -3.36 4.93 -8.35
N THR A 35 -3.85 3.90 -9.05
CA THR A 35 -4.75 2.89 -8.46
C THR A 35 -4.00 1.60 -8.14
N CYS A 36 -4.32 0.97 -7.02
CA CYS A 36 -3.93 -0.42 -6.76
C CYS A 36 -5.11 -1.21 -6.18
N PHE A 37 -4.98 -2.53 -6.20
CA PHE A 37 -6.00 -3.46 -5.74
C PHE A 37 -5.41 -4.36 -4.67
N VAL A 38 -6.12 -4.50 -3.56
CA VAL A 38 -5.66 -5.26 -2.39
C VAL A 38 -6.69 -6.33 -2.08
N GLU A 39 -6.23 -7.56 -1.93
CA GLU A 39 -7.04 -8.64 -1.40
C GLU A 39 -7.08 -8.55 0.14
N THR A 40 -8.27 -8.60 0.72
CA THR A 40 -8.47 -8.57 2.17
C THR A 40 -9.18 -9.81 2.70
N CYS A 41 -9.31 -10.87 1.89
CA CYS A 41 -10.06 -12.07 2.23
C CYS A 41 -9.59 -12.73 3.54
N ASN A 42 -8.30 -12.64 3.86
CA ASN A 42 -7.73 -13.15 5.11
C ASN A 42 -8.12 -12.33 6.36
N LEU A 43 -8.67 -11.13 6.18
CA LEU A 43 -9.11 -10.22 7.24
C LEU A 43 -10.64 -10.16 7.36
N ASP A 44 -11.36 -10.12 6.23
CA ASP A 44 -12.81 -9.90 6.19
C ASP A 44 -13.61 -11.04 5.53
N GLY A 45 -12.95 -12.03 4.92
CA GLY A 45 -13.60 -13.13 4.20
C GLY A 45 -14.17 -12.74 2.83
N GLU A 46 -13.97 -11.51 2.36
CA GLU A 46 -14.46 -11.07 1.06
C GLU A 46 -13.48 -11.47 -0.07
N THR A 47 -14.02 -11.99 -1.18
CA THR A 47 -13.22 -12.37 -2.36
C THR A 47 -12.99 -11.22 -3.34
N SER A 48 -13.64 -10.07 -3.12
CA SER A 48 -13.52 -8.91 -4.00
C SER A 48 -12.27 -8.11 -3.68
N LEU A 49 -11.54 -7.70 -4.72
CA LEU A 49 -10.39 -6.82 -4.57
C LEU A 49 -10.86 -5.41 -4.14
N LYS A 50 -10.20 -4.88 -3.11
CA LYS A 50 -10.45 -3.52 -2.63
C LYS A 50 -9.59 -2.53 -3.39
N GLN A 51 -10.21 -1.57 -4.05
CA GLN A 51 -9.49 -0.49 -4.74
C GLN A 51 -8.88 0.50 -3.73
N ARG A 52 -7.63 0.87 -3.93
CA ARG A 52 -6.92 1.93 -3.20
C ARG A 52 -6.36 2.96 -4.17
N LEU A 53 -6.38 4.22 -3.78
CA LEU A 53 -5.84 5.33 -4.54
C LEU A 53 -4.64 5.92 -3.80
N VAL A 54 -3.57 6.20 -4.54
CA VAL A 54 -2.41 6.91 -3.98
C VAL A 54 -2.59 8.42 -4.13
N PRO A 55 -2.13 9.23 -3.15
CA PRO A 55 -2.14 10.68 -3.29
C PRO A 55 -1.34 11.13 -4.51
N ARG A 56 -1.95 11.94 -5.39
CA ARG A 56 -1.26 12.51 -6.57
C ARG A 56 -0.35 13.68 -6.21
N HIS A 57 -0.72 14.42 -5.17
CA HIS A 57 0.03 15.56 -4.66
C HIS A 57 0.01 15.55 -3.14
N TYR A 58 1.16 15.72 -2.54
CA TYR A 58 1.27 16.00 -1.12
C TYR A 58 1.06 17.51 -0.96
N MET A 59 0.08 17.91 -0.14
CA MET A 59 -0.07 19.33 0.17
C MET A 59 1.22 19.80 0.85
N PRO A 60 1.84 20.89 0.37
CA PRO A 60 2.94 21.49 1.12
C PRO A 60 2.39 21.88 2.49
N PHE A 61 3.12 21.52 3.54
CA PHE A 61 2.79 21.92 4.89
C PHE A 61 2.82 23.45 4.94
N SER A 62 1.64 24.09 4.92
CA SER A 62 1.54 25.53 5.12
C SER A 62 1.89 25.81 6.58
N GLN A 63 2.99 26.56 6.79
CA GLN A 63 3.28 27.17 8.09
C GLN A 63 2.16 28.14 8.49
#